data_AF-A0AAE3CFA9-F1
#
_entry.id   AF-A0AAE3CFA9-F1
#
_cell.length_a   1.000
_cell.length_b   1.000
_cell.length_c   1.000
_cell.angle_alpha   90.00
_cell.angle_beta   90.00
_cell.angle_gamma   90.00
#
_symmetry.space_group_name_H-M   'P 1'
#
loop_
_entity.id
_entity.type
_entity.pdbx_description
1 polymer ?
#
loop_
_entity_poly.entity_id
_entity_poly.type
_entity_poly.pdbx_seq_one_letter_code
_entity_poly.pdbx_strand_id
1 'polypeptide(L)'
;MIIVASLGFEEKFILRAIMRRGLKEGDKIVVIMPEGGDTRGERALQVISDVVLKLSDGTVEVVKHQVNVRDFYGAVSSIRNLLRELSLEGRLVVNLSGGIRLLIIETLAAVLSLGLQDAEIEIETEDSSTVAVIPVRALYPLELELVEKQILQQAAEKGEIRLKDLEGLKLPKATLWRKLARLTQQGLLEKTNDKYRVSDLGRMRV
;
A
#
# COMPACT_ATOMS: atom_id res chain seq x y z
N MET A 1 8.86 -11.98 0.54
CA MET A 1 7.71 -11.04 0.63
C MET A 1 7.09 -11.21 2.00
N ILE A 2 6.55 -10.15 2.59
CA ILE A 2 5.93 -10.22 3.91
C ILE A 2 4.50 -9.71 3.81
N ILE A 3 3.53 -10.58 4.10
CA ILE A 3 2.11 -10.20 4.18
C ILE A 3 1.82 -9.85 5.63
N VAL A 4 1.42 -8.61 5.89
CA VAL A 4 0.97 -8.15 7.20
C VAL A 4 -0.53 -7.91 7.10
N ALA A 5 -1.35 -8.66 7.81
CA ALA A 5 -2.80 -8.61 7.66
C ALA A 5 -3.51 -8.33 8.97
N SER A 6 -4.46 -7.40 8.96
CA SER A 6 -5.42 -7.26 10.05
C SER A 6 -6.45 -8.40 9.97
N LEU A 7 -6.66 -9.11 11.09
CA LEU A 7 -7.59 -10.23 11.15
C LEU A 7 -8.79 -9.94 12.05
N GLY A 8 -9.97 -10.31 11.56
CA GLY A 8 -11.22 -10.31 12.28
C GLY A 8 -11.65 -11.73 12.61
N PHE A 9 -12.85 -12.11 12.18
CA PHE A 9 -13.39 -13.46 12.38
C PHE A 9 -13.36 -14.33 11.13
N GLU A 10 -12.96 -13.76 9.99
CA GLU A 10 -12.93 -14.46 8.70
C GLU A 10 -11.51 -14.45 8.13
N GLU A 11 -11.01 -15.63 7.84
CA GLU A 11 -9.70 -15.89 7.26
C GLU A 11 -9.62 -15.64 5.75
N LYS A 12 -10.78 -15.64 5.08
CA LYS A 12 -10.90 -15.72 3.62
C LYS A 12 -10.06 -14.69 2.87
N PHE A 13 -9.97 -13.45 3.37
CA PHE A 13 -9.23 -12.38 2.72
C PHE A 13 -7.73 -12.62 2.75
N ILE A 14 -7.21 -13.12 3.87
CA ILE A 14 -5.79 -13.45 4.03
C ILE A 14 -5.45 -14.64 3.14
N LEU A 15 -6.28 -15.69 3.17
CA LEU A 15 -6.08 -16.88 2.31
C LEU A 15 -6.11 -16.52 0.82
N ARG A 16 -7.04 -15.67 0.38
CA ARG A 16 -7.10 -15.24 -1.03
C ARG A 16 -5.91 -14.38 -1.41
N ALA A 17 -5.45 -13.48 -0.53
CA ALA A 17 -4.23 -12.71 -0.77
C ALA A 17 -3.01 -13.62 -0.96
N ILE A 18 -2.88 -14.64 -0.10
CA ILE A 18 -1.86 -15.68 -0.21
C ILE A 18 -1.97 -16.42 -1.55
N MET A 19 -3.17 -16.89 -1.92
CA MET A 19 -3.38 -17.61 -3.18
C MET A 19 -3.07 -16.75 -4.42
N ARG A 20 -3.46 -15.47 -4.42
CA ARG A 20 -3.20 -14.55 -5.53
C ARG A 20 -1.71 -14.28 -5.73
N ARG A 21 -0.95 -14.14 -4.64
CA ARG A 21 0.47 -13.77 -4.70
C ARG A 21 1.41 -14.97 -4.77
N GLY A 22 0.93 -16.14 -4.34
CA GLY A 22 1.74 -17.33 -4.13
C GLY A 22 2.65 -17.19 -2.90
N LEU A 23 3.09 -18.34 -2.38
CA LEU A 23 4.10 -18.41 -1.33
C LEU A 23 5.40 -18.94 -1.90
N LYS A 24 6.51 -18.41 -1.40
CA LYS A 24 7.88 -18.86 -1.70
C LYS A 24 8.66 -19.03 -0.40
N GLU A 25 9.73 -19.81 -0.47
CA GLU A 25 10.69 -19.92 0.62
C GLU A 25 11.22 -18.52 1.01
N GLY A 26 11.24 -18.23 2.31
CA GLY A 26 11.61 -16.92 2.84
C GLY A 26 10.48 -15.89 2.89
N ASP A 27 9.26 -16.23 2.45
CA ASP A 27 8.09 -15.42 2.75
C ASP A 27 7.68 -15.53 4.23
N LYS A 28 7.02 -14.49 4.75
CA LYS A 28 6.50 -14.45 6.12
C LYS A 28 5.07 -13.90 6.12
N ILE A 29 4.22 -14.43 6.98
CA ILE A 29 2.86 -13.93 7.21
C ILE A 29 2.76 -13.45 8.64
N VAL A 30 2.34 -12.20 8.83
CA VAL A 30 2.13 -11.60 10.14
C VAL A 30 0.67 -11.20 10.26
N VAL A 31 0.00 -11.72 11.27
CA VAL A 31 -1.43 -11.51 11.50
C VAL A 31 -1.61 -10.63 12.72
N ILE A 32 -2.14 -9.42 12.52
CA ILE A 32 -2.42 -8.46 13.57
C ILE A 32 -3.85 -8.68 14.08
N MET A 33 -4.00 -8.82 15.40
CA MET A 33 -5.28 -9.09 16.05
C MET A 33 -5.46 -8.25 17.33
N PRO A 34 -6.69 -7.96 17.76
CA PRO A 34 -6.91 -7.37 19.08
C PRO A 34 -6.48 -8.29 20.24
N GLU A 35 -6.00 -7.70 21.33
CA GLU A 35 -5.86 -8.37 22.62
C GLU A 35 -7.21 -8.78 23.22
N GLY A 36 -7.20 -9.80 24.10
CA GLY A 36 -8.43 -10.32 24.72
C GLY A 36 -9.32 -11.10 23.74
N GLY A 37 -8.71 -11.68 22.70
CA GLY A 37 -9.31 -12.21 21.48
C GLY A 37 -10.64 -12.98 21.61
N ASP A 38 -11.41 -12.94 20.53
CA ASP A 38 -12.59 -13.78 20.34
C ASP A 38 -12.17 -15.15 19.82
N THR A 39 -12.80 -16.23 20.31
CA THR A 39 -12.57 -17.61 19.85
C THR A 39 -12.67 -17.76 18.32
N ARG A 40 -13.47 -16.94 17.65
CA ARG A 40 -13.60 -16.92 16.19
C ARG A 40 -12.34 -16.41 15.51
N GLY A 41 -11.69 -15.39 16.06
CA GLY A 41 -10.43 -14.88 15.54
C GLY A 41 -9.31 -15.90 15.67
N GLU A 42 -9.21 -16.58 16.82
CA GLU A 42 -8.23 -17.65 17.02
C GLU A 42 -8.45 -18.82 16.07
N ARG A 43 -9.71 -19.20 15.83
CA ARG A 43 -10.05 -20.23 14.83
C ARG A 43 -9.64 -19.80 13.43
N ALA A 44 -9.93 -18.55 13.03
CA ALA A 44 -9.51 -18.03 11.74
C ALA A 44 -7.98 -18.04 11.58
N LEU A 45 -7.23 -17.65 12.62
CA LEU A 45 -5.77 -17.73 12.63
C LEU A 45 -5.26 -19.17 12.50
N GLN A 46 -5.90 -20.12 13.18
CA GLN A 46 -5.55 -21.54 13.07
C GLN A 46 -5.75 -22.04 11.64
N VAL A 47 -6.88 -21.71 11.01
CA VAL A 47 -7.14 -22.09 9.61
C VAL A 47 -6.09 -21.50 8.68
N ILE A 48 -5.70 -20.24 8.87
CA ILE A 48 -4.61 -19.61 8.09
C ILE A 48 -3.31 -20.40 8.27
N SER A 49 -2.95 -20.70 9.51
CA SER A 49 -1.72 -21.42 9.85
C SER A 49 -1.69 -22.81 9.20
N ASP A 50 -2.79 -23.56 9.29
CA ASP A 50 -2.91 -24.90 8.72
C ASP A 50 -2.81 -24.90 7.18
N VAL A 51 -3.40 -23.89 6.53
CA VAL A 51 -3.33 -23.75 5.06
C VAL A 51 -1.93 -23.35 4.62
N VAL A 52 -1.30 -22.38 5.29
CA VAL A 52 0.06 -21.93 4.99
C VAL A 52 1.06 -23.06 5.17
N LEU A 53 0.94 -23.84 6.25
CA LEU A 53 1.79 -25.01 6.51
C LEU A 53 1.75 -25.99 5.33
N LYS A 54 0.55 -26.29 4.82
CA LYS A 54 0.34 -27.21 3.68
C LYS A 54 0.81 -26.63 2.35
N LEU A 55 0.64 -25.33 2.13
CA LEU A 55 1.00 -24.68 0.85
C LEU A 55 2.51 -24.42 0.72
N SER A 56 3.22 -24.31 1.84
CA SER A 56 4.64 -23.96 1.88
C SER A 56 5.54 -25.11 2.30
N ASP A 57 4.99 -26.31 2.51
CA ASP A 57 5.70 -27.46 3.11
C ASP A 57 6.43 -27.08 4.42
N GLY A 58 5.85 -26.15 5.19
CA GLY A 58 6.39 -25.63 6.45
C GLY A 58 7.55 -24.65 6.35
N THR A 59 7.84 -24.12 5.15
CA THR A 59 8.92 -23.12 4.95
C THR A 59 8.50 -21.69 5.27
N VAL A 60 7.19 -21.41 5.37
CA VAL A 60 6.65 -20.07 5.65
C VAL A 60 6.05 -20.02 7.05
N GLU A 61 6.50 -19.04 7.84
CA GLU A 61 6.01 -18.81 9.20
C GLU A 61 4.75 -17.93 9.22
N VAL A 62 3.78 -18.28 10.07
CA VAL A 62 2.64 -17.44 10.44
C VAL A 62 2.83 -16.91 11.85
N VAL A 63 3.06 -15.61 11.98
CA VAL A 63 3.31 -14.93 13.25
C VAL A 63 2.06 -14.17 13.70
N LYS A 64 1.65 -14.37 14.95
CA LYS A 64 0.57 -13.61 15.58
C LYS A 64 1.12 -12.38 16.27
N HIS A 65 0.54 -11.21 16.00
CA HIS A 65 0.84 -9.96 16.72
C HIS A 65 -0.43 -9.41 17.35
N GLN A 66 -0.46 -9.28 18.68
CA GLN A 66 -1.62 -8.76 19.40
C GLN A 66 -1.44 -7.29 19.78
N VAL A 67 -2.52 -6.52 19.71
CA VAL A 67 -2.53 -5.11 20.10
C VAL A 67 -3.77 -4.75 20.91
N ASN A 68 -3.59 -3.88 21.91
CA ASN A 68 -4.71 -3.28 22.63
C ASN A 68 -5.37 -2.18 21.80
N VAL A 69 -6.39 -2.54 21.02
CA VAL A 69 -7.20 -1.61 20.20
C VAL A 69 -7.98 -0.55 21.00
N ARG A 70 -7.99 -0.62 22.34
CA ARG A 70 -8.58 0.43 23.19
C ARG A 70 -7.60 1.58 23.46
N ASP A 71 -6.31 1.34 23.23
CA ASP A 71 -5.26 2.36 23.26
C ASP A 71 -4.75 2.57 21.83
N PHE A 72 -5.41 3.48 21.11
CA PHE A 72 -5.10 3.77 19.72
C PHE A 72 -3.62 4.12 19.51
N TYR A 73 -3.05 4.98 20.36
CA TYR A 73 -1.66 5.42 20.21
C TYR A 73 -0.68 4.29 20.53
N GLY A 74 -0.95 3.51 21.57
CA GLY A 74 -0.17 2.32 21.91
C GLY A 74 -0.21 1.27 20.80
N ALA A 75 -1.39 0.99 20.24
CA ALA A 75 -1.57 0.08 19.11
C ALA A 75 -0.79 0.55 17.88
N VAL A 76 -0.94 1.82 17.48
CA VAL A 76 -0.19 2.41 16.36
C VAL A 76 1.33 2.31 16.60
N SER A 77 1.81 2.62 17.80
CA SER A 77 3.23 2.53 18.16
C SER A 77 3.76 1.09 18.06
N SER A 78 3.01 0.12 18.58
CA SER A 78 3.33 -1.31 18.52
C SER A 78 3.40 -1.81 17.07
N ILE A 79 2.37 -1.53 16.27
CA ILE A 79 2.33 -1.94 14.86
C ILE A 79 3.44 -1.25 14.06
N ARG A 80 3.72 0.02 14.34
CA ARG A 80 4.80 0.77 13.68
C ARG A 80 6.18 0.15 13.94
N ASN A 81 6.44 -0.32 15.16
CA ASN A 81 7.72 -0.97 15.47
C ASN A 81 7.84 -2.31 14.74
N LEU A 82 6.77 -3.12 14.77
CA LEU A 82 6.68 -4.35 13.99
C LEU A 82 6.93 -4.11 12.49
N LEU A 83 6.20 -3.18 11.87
CA LEU A 83 6.33 -2.89 10.44
C LEU A 83 7.73 -2.37 10.08
N ARG A 84 8.37 -1.61 10.96
CA ARG A 84 9.75 -1.14 10.76
C ARG A 84 10.72 -2.32 10.67
N GLU A 85 10.63 -3.27 11.60
CA GLU A 85 11.49 -4.45 11.60
C GLU A 85 11.27 -5.30 10.35
N LEU A 86 10.01 -5.61 10.04
CA LEU A 86 9.66 -6.39 8.85
C LEU A 86 10.10 -5.70 7.55
N SER A 87 10.05 -4.37 7.48
CA SER A 87 10.49 -3.64 6.28
C SER A 87 11.98 -3.80 5.96
N LEU A 88 12.80 -4.22 6.93
CA LEU A 88 14.22 -4.53 6.72
C LEU A 88 14.42 -5.94 6.14
N GLU A 89 13.46 -6.84 6.38
CA GLU A 89 13.52 -8.24 5.94
C GLU A 89 12.99 -8.42 4.51
N GLY A 90 12.04 -7.59 4.09
CA GLY A 90 11.54 -7.66 2.72
C GLY A 90 10.39 -6.72 2.39
N ARG A 91 9.91 -6.84 1.15
CA ARG A 91 8.79 -6.05 0.64
C ARG A 91 7.50 -6.37 1.40
N LEU A 92 6.85 -5.33 1.93
CA LEU A 92 5.61 -5.44 2.69
C LEU A 92 4.36 -5.35 1.80
N VAL A 93 3.41 -6.24 2.06
CA VAL A 93 2.04 -6.19 1.56
C VAL A 93 1.13 -6.12 2.78
N VAL A 94 0.48 -4.98 2.99
CA VAL A 94 -0.40 -4.75 4.13
C VAL A 94 -1.84 -5.01 3.71
N ASN A 95 -2.40 -6.15 4.09
CA ASN A 95 -3.78 -6.48 3.77
C ASN A 95 -4.72 -5.93 4.86
N LEU A 96 -5.58 -4.99 4.47
CA LEU A 96 -6.54 -4.31 5.35
C LEU A 96 -8.00 -4.69 5.03
N SER A 97 -8.21 -5.83 4.37
CA SER A 97 -9.54 -6.27 3.94
C SER A 97 -10.40 -6.82 5.09
N GLY A 98 -9.76 -7.26 6.18
CA GLY A 98 -10.41 -7.85 7.34
C GLY A 98 -10.02 -7.20 8.66
N GLY A 99 -10.68 -7.60 9.74
CA GLY A 99 -10.46 -7.03 11.07
C GLY A 99 -11.50 -5.99 11.47
N ILE A 100 -11.47 -5.60 12.73
CA ILE A 100 -12.31 -4.50 13.20
C ILE A 100 -11.79 -3.18 12.62
N ARG A 101 -12.70 -2.25 12.31
CA ARG A 101 -12.36 -0.98 11.65
C ARG A 101 -11.31 -0.17 12.40
N LEU A 102 -11.31 -0.20 13.73
CA LEU A 102 -10.32 0.51 14.53
C LEU A 102 -8.90 -0.03 14.30
N LEU A 103 -8.73 -1.36 14.26
CA LEU A 103 -7.46 -2.01 13.97
C LEU A 103 -6.96 -1.71 12.56
N ILE A 104 -7.87 -1.65 11.59
CA ILE A 104 -7.55 -1.25 10.21
C ILE A 104 -6.96 0.17 10.19
N ILE A 105 -7.61 1.12 10.89
CA ILE A 105 -7.16 2.52 10.97
C ILE A 105 -5.82 2.63 11.71
N GLU A 106 -5.64 1.90 12.81
CA GLU A 106 -4.37 1.85 13.57
C GLU A 106 -3.23 1.33 12.69
N THR A 107 -3.47 0.25 11.95
CA THR A 107 -2.49 -0.33 11.04
C THR A 107 -2.15 0.64 9.91
N LEU A 108 -3.16 1.28 9.30
CA LEU A 108 -2.95 2.29 8.27
C LEU A 108 -2.14 3.48 8.79
N ALA A 109 -2.45 4.00 9.98
CA ALA A 109 -1.71 5.09 10.60
C ALA A 109 -0.23 4.70 10.84
N ALA A 110 0.01 3.48 11.31
CA ALA A 110 1.37 2.96 11.47
C ALA A 110 2.13 2.89 10.14
N VAL A 111 1.53 2.34 9.09
CA VAL A 111 2.10 2.30 7.72
C VAL A 111 2.46 3.70 7.22
N LEU A 112 1.54 4.65 7.36
CA LEU A 112 1.76 6.01 6.85
C LEU A 112 2.85 6.76 7.63
N SER A 113 3.05 6.44 8.91
CA SER A 113 4.08 7.06 9.74
C SER A 113 5.53 6.64 9.42
N LEU A 114 5.73 5.61 8.59
CA LEU A 114 7.04 5.00 8.33
C LEU A 114 7.68 5.40 7.00
N GLY A 115 6.95 6.04 6.08
CA GLY A 115 7.53 6.42 4.79
C GLY A 115 7.91 5.24 3.87
N LEU A 116 7.31 4.06 4.06
CA LEU A 116 7.50 2.82 3.30
C LEU A 116 7.20 2.99 1.79
N GLN A 117 8.20 3.35 1.00
CA GLN A 117 8.04 3.65 -0.44
C GLN A 117 7.65 2.43 -1.29
N ASP A 118 8.15 1.25 -0.93
CA ASP A 118 8.00 0.01 -1.72
C ASP A 118 6.89 -0.92 -1.22
N ALA A 119 6.18 -0.50 -0.16
CA ALA A 119 5.06 -1.24 0.40
C ALA A 119 3.76 -0.99 -0.38
N GLU A 120 2.87 -1.98 -0.33
CA GLU A 120 1.52 -1.90 -0.89
C GLU A 120 0.47 -2.15 0.19
N ILE A 121 -0.67 -1.50 0.06
CA ILE A 121 -1.89 -1.80 0.79
C ILE A 121 -2.81 -2.60 -0.13
N GLU A 122 -3.35 -3.70 0.36
CA GLU A 122 -4.31 -4.53 -0.36
C GLU A 122 -5.65 -4.51 0.38
N ILE A 123 -6.73 -4.20 -0.34
CA ILE A 123 -8.10 -4.19 0.18
C ILE A 123 -9.01 -4.90 -0.81
N GLU A 124 -9.65 -5.97 -0.35
CA GLU A 124 -10.69 -6.69 -1.07
C GLU A 124 -12.07 -6.22 -0.59
N THR A 125 -12.99 -5.98 -1.52
CA THR A 125 -14.36 -5.59 -1.18
C THR A 125 -15.11 -6.72 -0.47
N GLU A 126 -16.10 -6.38 0.36
CA GLU A 126 -16.86 -7.37 1.14
C GLU A 126 -17.56 -8.42 0.25
N ASP A 127 -18.05 -7.99 -0.91
CA ASP A 127 -18.67 -8.83 -1.94
C ASP A 127 -17.63 -9.57 -2.82
N SER A 128 -16.33 -9.33 -2.57
CA SER A 128 -15.21 -9.92 -3.30
C SER A 128 -15.16 -9.60 -4.80
N SER A 129 -15.92 -8.60 -5.26
CA SER A 129 -15.95 -8.21 -6.67
C SER A 129 -14.68 -7.48 -7.12
N THR A 130 -13.96 -6.86 -6.17
CA THR A 130 -12.79 -6.04 -6.47
C THR A 130 -11.68 -6.24 -5.43
N VAL A 131 -10.42 -6.25 -5.91
CA VAL A 131 -9.22 -6.17 -5.07
C VAL A 131 -8.44 -4.92 -5.48
N ALA A 132 -8.35 -3.96 -4.58
CA ALA A 132 -7.52 -2.77 -4.76
C ALA A 132 -6.11 -3.02 -4.21
N VAL A 133 -5.10 -2.84 -5.06
CA VAL A 133 -3.68 -2.84 -4.66
C VAL A 133 -3.14 -1.43 -4.81
N ILE A 134 -2.85 -0.78 -3.69
CA ILE A 134 -2.52 0.64 -3.62
C ILE A 134 -1.08 0.76 -3.12
N PRO A 135 -0.14 1.32 -3.90
CA PRO A 135 1.20 1.57 -3.39
C PRO A 135 1.11 2.62 -2.27
N VAL A 136 1.78 2.39 -1.13
CA VAL A 136 1.64 3.25 0.06
C VAL A 136 1.99 4.70 -0.26
N ARG A 137 2.96 4.94 -1.17
CA ARG A 137 3.32 6.28 -1.65
C ARG A 137 2.17 7.08 -2.24
N ALA A 138 1.10 6.43 -2.72
CA ALA A 138 -0.09 7.11 -3.21
C ALA A 138 -0.86 7.84 -2.12
N LEU A 139 -0.70 7.43 -0.86
CA LEU A 139 -1.36 8.03 0.29
C LEU A 139 -0.52 9.09 0.99
N TYR A 140 0.75 9.27 0.59
CA TYR A 140 1.58 10.32 1.16
C TYR A 140 1.16 11.71 0.70
N PRO A 141 1.30 12.72 1.59
CA PRO A 141 1.16 14.10 1.18
C PRO A 141 2.25 14.42 0.15
N LEU A 142 1.84 15.14 -0.90
CA LEU A 142 2.74 15.57 -1.97
C LEU A 142 2.59 17.07 -2.18
N GLU A 143 3.68 17.80 -1.99
CA GLU A 143 3.72 19.22 -2.30
C GLU A 143 3.99 19.42 -3.79
N LEU A 144 2.98 19.97 -4.48
CA LEU A 144 3.04 20.33 -5.88
C LEU A 144 2.93 21.84 -6.03
N GLU A 145 3.87 22.42 -6.76
CA GLU A 145 3.78 23.82 -7.16
C GLU A 145 2.58 24.04 -8.08
N LEU A 146 2.04 25.27 -8.12
CA LEU A 146 0.89 25.59 -8.98
C LEU A 146 1.14 25.22 -10.45
N VAL A 147 2.35 25.49 -10.94
CA VAL A 147 2.77 25.14 -12.31
C VAL A 147 2.77 23.62 -12.52
N GLU A 148 3.21 22.84 -11.53
CA GLU A 148 3.25 21.39 -11.63
C GLU A 148 1.83 20.82 -11.73
N LYS A 149 0.88 21.37 -10.95
CA LYS A 149 -0.55 21.03 -11.07
C LYS A 149 -1.10 21.37 -12.45
N GLN A 150 -0.76 22.54 -12.99
CA GLN A 150 -1.16 22.94 -14.34
C GLN A 150 -0.61 21.99 -15.42
N ILE A 151 0.63 21.52 -15.28
CA ILE A 151 1.23 20.53 -16.19
C ILE A 151 0.44 19.22 -16.13
N LEU A 152 0.18 18.70 -14.93
CA LEU A 152 -0.58 17.47 -14.74
C LEU A 152 -2.00 17.59 -15.30
N GLN A 153 -2.67 18.71 -15.07
CA GLN A 153 -4.03 18.96 -15.56
C GLN A 153 -4.08 18.99 -17.09
N GLN A 154 -3.15 19.69 -17.73
CA GLN A 154 -3.06 19.68 -19.19
C GLN A 154 -2.77 18.28 -19.75
N ALA A 155 -1.93 17.48 -19.06
CA ALA A 155 -1.68 16.09 -19.45
C ALA A 155 -2.93 15.22 -19.32
N ALA A 156 -3.73 15.42 -18.27
CA ALA A 156 -4.98 14.69 -18.04
C ALA A 156 -6.05 15.04 -19.08
N GLU A 157 -6.21 16.33 -19.42
CA GLU A 157 -7.21 16.80 -20.39
C GLU A 157 -6.87 16.41 -21.83
N LYS A 158 -5.59 16.49 -22.22
CA LYS A 158 -5.15 16.22 -23.60
C LYS A 158 -4.77 14.75 -23.84
N GLY A 159 -4.67 13.95 -22.78
CA GLY A 159 -4.19 12.57 -22.80
C GLY A 159 -2.67 12.45 -22.96
N GLU A 160 -2.06 13.17 -23.91
CA GLU A 160 -0.61 13.24 -24.10
C GLU A 160 -0.17 14.67 -24.38
N ILE A 161 0.94 15.08 -23.74
CA ILE A 161 1.56 16.40 -23.94
C ILE A 161 3.04 16.28 -24.27
N ARG A 162 3.57 17.29 -24.97
CA ARG A 162 5.00 17.52 -25.23
C ARG A 162 5.41 18.86 -24.65
N LEU A 163 6.71 19.12 -24.60
CA LEU A 163 7.25 20.39 -24.09
C LEU A 163 6.63 21.62 -24.77
N LYS A 164 6.41 21.56 -26.10
CA LYS A 164 5.80 22.64 -26.88
C LYS A 164 4.36 22.97 -26.44
N ASP A 165 3.64 21.99 -25.92
CA ASP A 165 2.25 22.17 -25.49
C ASP A 165 2.15 22.97 -24.17
N LEU A 166 3.29 23.14 -23.48
CA LEU A 166 3.42 23.85 -22.21
C LEU A 166 3.99 25.28 -22.36
N GLU A 167 4.25 25.76 -23.58
CA GLU A 167 4.82 27.11 -23.79
C GLU A 167 3.90 28.23 -23.25
N GLY A 168 2.58 27.97 -23.17
CA GLY A 168 1.59 28.88 -22.56
C GLY A 168 1.79 29.13 -21.06
N LEU A 169 2.60 28.31 -20.36
CA LEU A 169 2.93 28.51 -18.95
C LEU A 169 3.97 29.62 -18.72
N LYS A 170 4.50 30.26 -19.78
CA LYS A 170 5.44 31.39 -19.73
C LYS A 170 6.69 31.12 -18.88
N LEU A 171 7.17 29.87 -18.87
CA LEU A 171 8.40 29.47 -18.18
C LEU A 171 9.53 29.20 -19.17
N PRO A 172 10.81 29.44 -18.79
CA PRO A 172 11.95 29.04 -19.59
C PRO A 172 11.93 27.54 -19.89
N LYS A 173 12.35 27.15 -21.11
CA LYS A 173 12.37 25.74 -21.54
C LYS A 173 13.14 24.83 -20.58
N ALA A 174 14.27 25.29 -20.05
CA ALA A 174 15.05 24.56 -19.07
C ALA A 174 14.27 24.30 -17.76
N THR A 175 13.46 25.27 -17.32
CA THR A 175 12.62 25.14 -16.12
C THR A 175 11.49 24.14 -16.35
N LEU A 176 10.80 24.20 -17.50
CA LEU A 176 9.76 23.23 -17.86
C LEU A 176 10.33 21.81 -17.94
N TRP A 177 11.50 21.65 -18.53
CA TRP A 177 12.21 20.36 -18.58
C TRP A 177 12.49 19.80 -17.19
N ARG A 178 13.00 20.63 -16.28
CA ARG A 178 13.27 20.23 -14.89
C ARG A 178 11.99 19.83 -14.16
N LYS A 179 10.88 20.54 -14.37
CA LYS A 179 9.58 20.21 -13.78
C LYS A 179 9.02 18.90 -14.32
N LEU A 180 9.06 18.68 -15.63
CA LEU A 180 8.66 17.41 -16.24
C LEU A 180 9.50 16.24 -15.72
N ALA A 181 10.82 16.41 -15.65
CA ALA A 181 11.72 15.39 -15.11
C ALA A 181 11.40 15.06 -13.65
N ARG A 182 11.16 16.06 -12.80
CA ARG A 182 10.74 15.87 -11.40
C ARG A 182 9.42 15.11 -11.31
N LEU A 183 8.39 15.52 -12.07
CA LEU A 183 7.08 14.86 -12.07
C LEU A 183 7.16 13.41 -12.55
N THR A 184 8.01 13.12 -13.54
CA THR A 184 8.29 11.75 -13.97
C THR A 184 9.04 10.95 -12.90
N GLN A 185 10.05 11.53 -12.25
CA GLN A 185 10.78 10.88 -11.16
C GLN A 185 9.87 10.56 -9.96
N GLN A 186 8.91 11.43 -9.66
CA GLN A 186 7.90 11.21 -8.63
C GLN A 186 6.80 10.21 -9.06
N GLY A 187 6.86 9.70 -10.29
CA GLY A 187 5.88 8.78 -10.83
C GLY A 187 4.50 9.40 -11.08
N LEU A 188 4.40 10.72 -11.19
CA LEU A 188 3.15 11.43 -11.51
C LEU A 188 2.91 11.52 -13.02
N LEU A 189 3.99 11.58 -13.80
CA LEU A 189 3.97 11.50 -15.25
C LEU A 189 4.69 10.25 -15.74
N GLU A 190 4.16 9.63 -16.77
CA GLU A 190 4.84 8.61 -17.57
C GLU A 190 5.41 9.26 -18.82
N LYS A 191 6.66 8.93 -19.15
CA LYS A 191 7.35 9.46 -20.33
C LYS A 191 7.58 8.36 -21.35
N THR A 192 7.10 8.57 -22.57
CA THR A 192 7.35 7.72 -23.73
C THR A 192 7.92 8.57 -24.85
N ASN A 193 9.21 8.40 -25.15
CA ASN A 193 9.96 9.28 -26.06
C ASN A 193 9.93 10.77 -25.62
N ASP A 194 9.38 11.66 -26.44
CA ASP A 194 9.21 13.08 -26.17
C ASP A 194 7.83 13.44 -25.61
N LYS A 195 6.99 12.44 -25.36
CA LYS A 195 5.62 12.60 -24.86
C LYS A 195 5.51 12.25 -23.38
N TYR A 196 4.60 12.95 -22.70
CA TYR A 196 4.27 12.75 -21.30
C TYR A 196 2.77 12.51 -21.16
N ARG A 197 2.40 11.54 -20.34
CA ARG A 197 1.03 11.21 -19.96
C ARG A 197 0.90 11.23 -18.44
N VAL A 198 -0.27 11.61 -17.94
CA VAL A 198 -0.55 11.50 -16.50
C VAL A 198 -0.65 10.02 -16.09
N SER A 199 0.09 9.62 -15.07
CA SER A 199 -0.03 8.29 -14.47
C SER A 199 -1.30 8.19 -13.60
N ASP A 200 -1.64 7.00 -13.12
CA ASP A 200 -2.70 6.83 -12.12
C ASP A 200 -2.43 7.63 -10.83
N LEU A 201 -1.17 7.65 -10.38
CA LEU A 201 -0.77 8.44 -9.22
C LEU A 201 -0.90 9.95 -9.48
N GLY A 202 -0.53 10.39 -10.68
CA GLY A 202 -0.68 11.79 -11.10
C GLY A 202 -2.14 12.22 -11.19
N ARG A 203 -3.02 11.32 -11.65
CA ARG A 203 -4.46 11.57 -11.78
C ARG A 203 -5.13 11.85 -10.43
N MET A 204 -4.63 11.26 -9.35
CA MET A 204 -5.12 11.54 -7.98
C MET A 204 -4.79 12.97 -7.50
N ARG A 205 -3.96 13.73 -8.21
CA ARG A 205 -3.42 15.03 -7.77
C ARG A 205 -3.93 16.23 -8.55
N VAL A 206 -4.89 16.01 -9.46
CA VAL A 206 -5.52 17.02 -10.32
C VAL A 206 -7.02 17.08 -10.12
#